data_AF-A0A242L1A4-F1
#
_entry.id   AF-A0A242L1A4-F1
#
_cell.length_a   1.000
_cell.length_b   1.000
_cell.length_c   1.000
_cell.angle_alpha   90.00
_cell.angle_beta   90.00
_cell.angle_gamma   90.00
#
_symmetry.space_group_name_H-M   'P 1'
#
loop_
_entity.id
_entity.type
_entity.pdbx_description
1 polymer ?
#
loop_
_entity_poly.entity_id
_entity_poly.type
_entity_poly.pdbx_seq_one_letter_code
_entity_poly.pdbx_strand_id
1 'polypeptide(L)'
;MRKKKWLILVSVGILLVILTTIGVNKMSELPEKERQIAFLKEHENKMTEYVKSQNPKIQSVKYEWDSVKVDDIGNGTPMGAGKLMTINGKFNDIKESNFILSFGVDEKNMPKLDTIGLLSSLYVGGMIYE
;
A
#
# COMPACT_ATOMS: atom_id res chain seq x y z
N MET A 1 -35.78 8.93 -39.92
CA MET A 1 -34.71 9.53 -39.08
C MET A 1 -35.31 10.15 -37.83
N ARG A 2 -35.06 9.60 -36.62
CA ARG A 2 -34.61 10.34 -35.42
C ARG A 2 -34.29 9.34 -34.30
N LYS A 3 -33.18 9.60 -33.62
CA LYS A 3 -32.37 8.63 -32.86
C LYS A 3 -32.93 8.34 -31.46
N LYS A 4 -32.88 7.07 -31.03
CA LYS A 4 -32.90 6.67 -29.62
C LYS A 4 -31.57 7.09 -28.97
N LYS A 5 -31.60 7.79 -27.83
CA LYS A 5 -30.48 7.99 -26.89
C LYS A 5 -31.08 8.15 -25.48
N TRP A 6 -31.27 7.06 -24.75
CA TRP A 6 -30.39 6.51 -23.68
C TRP A 6 -30.49 7.25 -22.34
N LEU A 7 -31.29 6.65 -21.45
CA LEU A 7 -31.25 6.75 -20.00
C LEU A 7 -29.92 6.16 -19.48
N ILE A 8 -28.93 6.99 -19.16
CA ILE A 8 -27.86 6.59 -18.22
C ILE A 8 -27.41 7.84 -17.46
N LEU A 9 -27.99 8.11 -16.30
CA LEU A 9 -27.45 9.11 -15.37
C LEU A 9 -27.68 8.79 -13.88
N VAL A 10 -28.10 7.57 -13.51
CA VAL A 10 -28.41 7.24 -12.10
C VAL A 10 -27.52 6.14 -11.49
N SER A 11 -26.55 5.60 -12.23
CA SER A 11 -25.78 4.42 -11.76
C SER A 11 -24.47 4.72 -11.01
N VAL A 12 -23.92 5.93 -11.05
CA VAL A 12 -22.62 6.22 -10.38
C VAL A 12 -22.81 6.72 -8.93
N GLY A 13 -23.89 7.46 -8.64
CA GLY A 13 -24.12 8.00 -7.30
C GLY A 13 -24.44 6.93 -6.25
N ILE A 14 -25.18 5.87 -6.62
CA ILE A 14 -25.60 4.84 -5.67
C ILE A 14 -24.43 3.90 -5.29
N LEU A 15 -23.49 3.64 -6.21
CA LEU A 15 -22.32 2.80 -5.90
C LEU A 15 -21.37 3.48 -4.89
N LEU A 16 -21.24 4.81 -4.97
CA LEU A 16 -20.45 5.58 -4.00
C LEU A 16 -21.10 5.61 -2.61
N VAL A 17 -22.44 5.73 -2.53
CA VAL A 17 -23.14 5.76 -1.24
C VAL A 17 -23.04 4.42 -0.49
N ILE A 18 -23.08 3.29 -1.19
CA ILE A 18 -22.95 1.96 -0.57
C ILE A 18 -21.52 1.73 -0.01
N LEU A 19 -20.49 2.26 -0.68
CA LEU A 19 -19.10 2.18 -0.19
C LEU A 19 -18.88 3.02 1.07
N THR A 20 -19.54 4.17 1.21
CA THR A 20 -19.36 5.04 2.39
C THR A 20 -19.93 4.46 3.69
N THR A 21 -21.03 3.70 3.65
CA THR A 21 -21.68 3.20 4.88
C THR A 21 -21.23 1.80 5.27
N ILE A 22 -20.86 0.95 4.28
CA ILE A 22 -20.37 -0.41 4.54
C ILE A 22 -18.85 -0.43 4.80
N GLY A 23 -18.09 0.44 4.13
CA GLY A 23 -16.63 0.50 4.26
C GLY A 23 -16.16 0.92 5.66
N VAL A 24 -16.87 1.85 6.30
CA VAL A 24 -16.50 2.37 7.63
C VAL A 24 -16.81 1.36 8.75
N ASN A 25 -17.92 0.61 8.64
CA ASN A 25 -18.37 -0.30 9.71
C ASN A 25 -17.66 -1.66 9.72
N LYS A 26 -17.23 -2.17 8.55
CA LYS A 26 -16.55 -3.49 8.49
C LYS A 26 -15.09 -3.44 8.91
N MET A 27 -14.42 -2.29 8.77
CA MET A 27 -13.00 -2.19 9.06
C MET A 27 -12.72 -2.36 10.56
N SER A 28 -13.62 -1.95 11.46
CA SER A 28 -13.41 -2.08 12.92
C SER A 28 -13.43 -3.52 13.44
N GLU A 29 -14.04 -4.48 12.73
CA GLU A 29 -14.18 -5.88 13.17
C GLU A 29 -13.04 -6.80 12.69
N LEU A 30 -12.25 -6.37 11.70
CA LEU A 30 -11.15 -7.17 11.17
C LEU A 30 -9.97 -7.21 12.17
N PRO A 31 -9.22 -8.34 12.24
CA PRO A 31 -7.93 -8.39 12.90
C PRO A 31 -7.03 -7.23 12.45
N GLU A 32 -6.19 -6.72 13.35
CA GLU A 32 -5.36 -5.54 13.08
C GLU A 32 -4.56 -5.67 11.76
N LYS A 33 -3.91 -6.82 11.54
CA LYS A 33 -3.16 -7.10 10.30
C LYS A 33 -4.04 -7.02 9.04
N GLU A 34 -5.27 -7.49 9.10
CA GLU A 34 -6.19 -7.42 7.96
C GLU A 34 -6.63 -5.98 7.67
N ARG A 35 -6.83 -5.15 8.70
CA ARG A 35 -7.10 -3.71 8.53
C ARG A 35 -5.93 -3.00 7.86
N GLN A 36 -4.71 -3.30 8.30
CA GLN A 36 -3.48 -2.74 7.73
C GLN A 36 -3.34 -3.13 6.25
N ILE A 37 -3.52 -4.41 5.92
CA ILE A 37 -3.49 -4.89 4.53
C ILE A 37 -4.59 -4.24 3.68
N ALA A 38 -5.81 -4.14 4.21
CA ALA A 38 -6.93 -3.51 3.50
C ALA A 38 -6.65 -2.03 3.20
N PHE A 39 -6.12 -1.29 4.18
CA PHE A 39 -5.72 0.10 4.00
C PHE A 39 -4.60 0.24 2.96
N LEU A 40 -3.58 -0.61 2.99
CA LEU A 40 -2.51 -0.58 1.99
C LEU A 40 -3.03 -0.90 0.58
N LYS A 41 -3.94 -1.88 0.43
CA LYS A 41 -4.58 -2.19 -0.86
C LYS A 41 -5.40 -1.01 -1.41
N GLU A 42 -6.14 -0.31 -0.54
CA GLU A 42 -6.88 0.89 -0.93
C GLU A 42 -5.95 2.00 -1.46
N HIS A 43 -4.70 2.04 -0.99
CA HIS A 43 -3.70 3.05 -1.34
C HIS A 43 -2.57 2.52 -2.24
N GLU A 44 -2.78 1.38 -2.93
CA GLU A 44 -1.79 0.73 -3.78
C GLU A 44 -1.23 1.65 -4.87
N ASN A 45 -2.07 2.51 -5.45
CA ASN A 45 -1.66 3.48 -6.47
C ASN A 45 -0.61 4.45 -5.94
N LYS A 46 -0.81 5.03 -4.75
CA LYS A 46 0.14 5.98 -4.14
C LYS A 46 1.47 5.31 -3.83
N MET A 47 1.45 4.08 -3.32
CA MET A 47 2.68 3.31 -3.08
C MET A 47 3.42 3.01 -4.39
N THR A 48 2.68 2.64 -5.44
CA THR A 48 3.25 2.31 -6.75
C THR A 48 3.86 3.53 -7.42
N GLU A 49 3.21 4.67 -7.34
CA GLU A 49 3.76 5.95 -7.80
C GLU A 49 5.05 6.30 -7.06
N TYR A 50 5.08 6.12 -5.74
CA TYR A 50 6.30 6.31 -4.96
C TYR A 50 7.43 5.40 -5.45
N VAL A 51 7.20 4.07 -5.55
CA VAL A 51 8.25 3.13 -6.01
C VAL A 51 8.77 3.51 -7.41
N LYS A 52 7.87 3.86 -8.34
CA LYS A 52 8.25 4.31 -9.68
C LYS A 52 9.05 5.61 -9.70
N SER A 53 8.79 6.52 -8.75
CA SER A 53 9.56 7.75 -8.63
C SER A 53 11.02 7.51 -8.20
N GLN A 54 11.32 6.36 -7.57
CA GLN A 54 12.67 6.04 -7.10
C GLN A 54 13.58 5.55 -8.23
N ASN A 55 13.03 4.96 -9.29
CA ASN A 55 13.78 4.61 -10.49
C ASN A 55 12.86 4.62 -11.73
N PRO A 56 13.13 5.47 -12.74
CA PRO A 56 12.29 5.60 -13.94
C PRO A 56 12.23 4.33 -14.80
N LYS A 57 13.11 3.35 -14.60
CA LYS A 57 13.06 2.04 -15.27
C LYS A 57 12.00 1.10 -14.69
N ILE A 58 11.35 1.46 -13.59
CA ILE A 58 10.25 0.68 -13.02
C ILE A 58 8.95 0.92 -13.80
N GLN A 59 8.44 -0.14 -14.41
CA GLN A 59 7.23 -0.17 -15.23
C GLN A 59 6.05 -0.84 -14.50
N SER A 60 6.30 -1.92 -13.77
CA SER A 60 5.30 -2.65 -12.98
C SER A 60 5.78 -2.88 -11.54
N VAL A 61 4.84 -2.95 -10.60
CA VAL A 61 5.09 -3.22 -9.18
C VAL A 61 4.06 -4.25 -8.71
N LYS A 62 4.48 -5.18 -7.84
CA LYS A 62 3.63 -6.18 -7.19
C LYS A 62 3.99 -6.25 -5.71
N TYR A 63 2.99 -6.24 -4.85
CA TYR A 63 3.18 -6.32 -3.40
C TYR A 63 2.92 -7.73 -2.87
N GLU A 64 3.75 -8.16 -1.93
CA GLU A 64 3.56 -9.41 -1.21
C GLU A 64 2.73 -9.14 0.05
N TRP A 65 1.40 -9.11 -0.06
CA TRP A 65 0.50 -8.68 1.02
C TRP A 65 0.69 -9.42 2.35
N ASP A 66 1.05 -10.70 2.31
CA ASP A 66 1.25 -11.50 3.51
C ASP A 66 2.53 -11.11 4.29
N SER A 67 3.45 -10.39 3.64
CA SER A 67 4.69 -9.86 4.23
C SER A 67 4.49 -8.63 5.11
N VAL A 68 3.28 -8.06 5.16
CA VAL A 68 2.97 -6.92 6.02
C VAL A 68 3.25 -7.29 7.47
N LYS A 69 4.12 -6.49 8.10
CA LYS A 69 4.53 -6.62 9.50
C LYS A 69 4.74 -5.26 10.13
N VAL A 70 4.58 -5.20 11.45
CA VAL A 70 4.89 -4.04 12.28
C VAL A 70 5.91 -4.48 13.31
N ASP A 71 7.07 -3.84 13.31
CA ASP A 71 8.18 -4.12 14.22
C ASP A 71 8.52 -2.87 15.04
N ASP A 72 8.96 -3.05 16.28
CA ASP A 72 9.50 -1.97 17.10
C ASP A 72 10.90 -1.56 16.59
N ILE A 73 11.13 -0.26 16.49
CA ILE A 73 12.41 0.32 16.12
C ILE A 73 13.27 0.41 17.39
N GLY A 74 14.38 -0.32 17.43
CA GLY A 74 15.35 -0.23 18.51
C GLY A 74 16.21 1.03 18.40
N ASN A 75 16.40 1.75 19.51
CA ASN A 75 17.39 2.83 19.63
C ASN A 75 18.39 2.62 20.77
N GLY A 76 18.47 1.39 21.31
CA GLY A 76 19.34 1.08 22.45
C GLY A 76 18.81 1.53 23.81
N THR A 77 17.62 2.14 23.90
CA THR A 77 16.94 2.46 25.17
C THR A 77 15.68 1.60 25.35
N PRO A 78 15.21 1.32 26.59
CA PRO A 78 13.93 0.64 26.82
C PRO A 78 12.72 1.34 26.21
N MET A 79 12.82 2.63 25.87
CA MET A 79 11.75 3.42 25.27
C MET A 79 11.57 3.15 23.77
N GLY A 80 12.58 2.59 23.10
CA GLY A 80 12.58 2.41 21.65
C GLY A 80 12.52 3.73 20.87
N ALA A 81 12.48 3.64 19.53
CA ALA A 81 12.29 4.77 18.61
C ALA A 81 10.91 4.75 17.92
N GLY A 82 9.96 3.99 18.46
CA GLY A 82 8.63 3.82 17.88
C GLY A 82 8.50 2.54 17.08
N LYS A 83 7.56 2.51 16.13
CA LYS A 83 7.22 1.33 15.32
C LYS A 83 7.34 1.63 13.84
N LEU A 84 7.72 0.60 13.07
CA LEU A 84 7.80 0.64 11.62
C LEU A 84 6.94 -0.47 11.03
N MET A 85 6.10 -0.12 10.07
CA MET A 85 5.43 -1.10 9.22
C MET A 85 6.27 -1.33 7.97
N THR A 86 6.41 -2.57 7.52
CA THR A 86 7.07 -2.88 6.24
C THR A 86 6.24 -3.80 5.37
N ILE A 87 6.43 -3.69 4.05
CA ILE A 87 5.88 -4.60 3.04
C ILE A 87 6.92 -4.89 1.97
N ASN A 88 7.08 -6.16 1.61
CA ASN A 88 7.92 -6.58 0.50
C ASN A 88 7.19 -6.38 -0.84
N GLY A 89 7.96 -6.15 -1.90
CA GLY A 89 7.43 -6.18 -3.24
C GLY A 89 8.46 -6.55 -4.30
N LYS A 90 7.96 -6.70 -5.52
CA LYS A 90 8.72 -7.02 -6.74
C LYS A 90 8.37 -6.02 -7.83
N PHE A 91 9.22 -5.89 -8.84
CA PHE A 91 9.00 -4.97 -9.95
C PHE A 91 9.36 -5.59 -11.30
N ASN A 92 8.82 -5.00 -12.37
CA ASN A 92 9.08 -5.35 -13.77
C ASN A 92 8.86 -6.84 -14.12
N ASP A 93 8.07 -7.55 -13.32
CA ASP A 93 7.85 -9.00 -13.46
C ASP A 93 9.14 -9.84 -13.42
N ILE A 94 10.22 -9.28 -12.83
CA ILE A 94 11.50 -9.95 -12.66
C ILE A 94 11.43 -10.81 -11.39
N LYS A 95 11.57 -12.13 -11.53
CA LYS A 95 11.45 -13.09 -10.42
C LYS A 95 12.36 -12.76 -9.23
N GLU A 96 13.61 -12.40 -9.54
CA GLU A 96 14.67 -12.09 -8.58
C GLU A 96 14.71 -10.61 -8.16
N SER A 97 13.72 -9.81 -8.60
CA SER A 97 13.57 -8.46 -8.10
C SER A 97 12.99 -8.46 -6.69
N ASN A 98 13.44 -7.52 -5.88
CA ASN A 98 12.85 -7.28 -4.56
C ASN A 98 13.09 -5.85 -4.09
N PHE A 99 12.20 -5.38 -3.22
CA PHE A 99 12.34 -4.17 -2.42
C PHE A 99 11.52 -4.30 -1.14
N ILE A 100 11.82 -3.45 -0.16
CA ILE A 100 11.04 -3.31 1.07
C ILE A 100 10.61 -1.85 1.19
N LEU A 101 9.30 -1.62 1.20
CA LEU A 101 8.74 -0.34 1.61
C LEU A 101 8.55 -0.31 3.12
N SER A 102 8.73 0.87 3.70
CA SER A 102 8.47 1.15 5.11
C SER A 102 7.53 2.33 5.30
N PHE A 103 6.78 2.30 6.40
CA PHE A 103 5.90 3.37 6.87
C PHE A 103 6.10 3.53 8.37
N GLY A 104 6.15 4.77 8.84
CA GLY A 104 5.78 5.05 10.22
C GLY A 104 4.31 4.66 10.46
N VAL A 105 3.97 4.39 11.71
CA VAL A 105 2.59 4.07 12.10
C VAL A 105 2.01 5.10 13.06
N ASP A 106 0.68 5.16 13.14
CA ASP A 106 -0.04 5.92 14.16
C ASP A 106 -0.26 5.11 15.45
N GLU A 107 -0.98 5.71 16.41
CA GLU A 107 -1.29 5.09 17.70
C GLU A 107 -2.18 3.84 17.58
N LYS A 108 -2.84 3.65 16.43
CA LYS A 108 -3.66 2.47 16.09
C LYS A 108 -2.89 1.45 15.26
N ASN A 109 -1.56 1.59 15.15
CA ASN A 109 -0.68 0.82 14.28
C ASN A 109 -1.08 0.87 12.79
N MET A 110 -1.74 1.94 12.33
CA MET A 110 -2.07 2.13 10.91
C MET A 110 -0.93 2.88 10.20
N PRO A 111 -0.61 2.55 8.93
CA PRO A 111 0.52 3.15 8.23
C PRO A 111 0.25 4.60 7.83
N LYS A 112 1.25 5.46 8.01
CA LYS A 112 1.25 6.87 7.63
C LYS A 112 1.84 7.03 6.24
N LEU A 113 1.00 7.26 5.23
CA LEU A 113 1.41 7.26 3.81
C LEU A 113 2.32 8.43 3.40
N ASP A 114 2.41 9.48 4.20
CA ASP A 114 3.36 10.59 4.04
C ASP A 114 4.77 10.23 4.54
N THR A 115 4.91 9.12 5.26
CA THR A 115 6.20 8.59 5.74
C THR A 115 6.73 7.43 4.89
N ILE A 116 6.15 7.21 3.71
CA ILE A 116 6.57 6.13 2.81
C ILE A 116 8.06 6.26 2.47
N GLY A 117 8.78 5.16 2.64
CA GLY A 117 10.22 5.07 2.43
C GLY A 117 10.62 3.75 1.77
N LEU A 118 11.73 3.76 1.02
CA LEU A 118 12.45 2.54 0.70
C LEU A 118 13.38 2.17 1.87
N LEU A 119 13.07 1.07 2.55
CA LEU A 119 13.95 0.53 3.59
C LEU A 119 15.15 -0.20 2.99
N SER A 120 14.97 -0.76 1.79
CA SER A 120 16.02 -1.36 0.99
C SER A 120 16.14 -0.66 -0.35
N SER A 121 17.32 -0.72 -0.98
CA SER A 121 17.43 -0.42 -2.41
C SER A 121 16.55 -1.37 -3.23
N LEU A 122 16.34 -1.00 -4.49
CA LEU A 122 15.73 -1.87 -5.49
C LEU A 122 16.80 -2.87 -5.93
N TYR A 123 16.56 -4.17 -5.75
CA TYR A 123 17.53 -5.22 -6.09
C TYR A 123 17.02 -6.11 -7.22
N VAL A 124 17.95 -6.65 -8.02
CA VAL A 124 17.74 -7.80 -8.92
C VAL A 124 18.88 -8.79 -8.71
N GLY A 125 18.55 -10.01 -8.26
CA GLY A 125 19.57 -11.06 -8.03
C GLY A 125 20.62 -10.66 -6.99
N GLY A 126 20.25 -9.83 -6.01
CA GLY A 126 21.15 -9.33 -4.96
C GLY A 126 22.00 -8.11 -5.35
N MET A 127 21.93 -7.65 -6.60
CA MET A 127 22.61 -6.44 -7.06
C MET A 127 21.65 -5.25 -7.14
N ILE A 128 22.15 -4.05 -6.84
CA ILE A 128 21.35 -2.82 -6.93
C ILE A 128 20.90 -2.64 -8.39
N TYR A 129 19.62 -2.34 -8.55
CA TYR A 129 19.00 -2.04 -9.84
C TYR A 129 19.05 -0.54 -10.11
N GLU A 130 20.01 -0.15 -10.95
CA GLU A 130 20.20 1.21 -11.45
C GLU A 130 19.41 1.46 -12.73
#